data_AF-A0A2T6LPT9-F1
#
_entry.id   AF-A0A2T6LPT9-F1
#
_cell.length_a   1.000
_cell.length_b   1.000
_cell.length_c   1.000
_cell.angle_alpha   90.00
_cell.angle_beta   90.00
_cell.angle_gamma   90.00
#
_symmetry.space_group_name_H-M   'P 1'
#
loop_
_entity.id
_entity.type
_entity.pdbx_description
1 polymer ?
#
loop_
_entity_poly.entity_id
_entity_poly.type
_entity_poly.pdbx_seq_one_letter_code
_entity_poly.pdbx_strand_id
1 'polypeptide(L)'
;MSITAITAMSMPEGDYAIVEALGHRTLIGRVVEVERFGTKMLQVEPLFGSVMLDPVLLGGSAIYQFTPCSAETAYARRPQQVHQLCASVLAIVPPVALPSNNELPGFFAADDSDDDGDCQWEAREARVARLGDDIDIDDEGRPF
;
A
#
# COMPACT_ATOMS: atom_id res chain seq x y z
N MET A 1 -15.85 2.54 20.25
CA MET A 1 -15.30 2.81 18.91
C MET A 1 -16.47 2.98 17.97
N SER A 2 -16.61 4.15 17.34
CA SER A 2 -17.66 4.38 16.35
C SER A 2 -17.10 3.96 15.00
N ILE A 3 -17.70 2.96 14.37
CA ILE A 3 -17.24 2.48 13.06
C ILE A 3 -18.04 3.21 12.00
N THR A 4 -17.38 4.07 11.23
CA THR A 4 -18.00 4.79 10.12
C THR A 4 -17.74 4.01 8.83
N ALA A 5 -18.77 3.35 8.31
CA ALA A 5 -18.72 2.73 7.00
C ALA A 5 -18.66 3.80 5.90
N ILE A 6 -17.85 3.55 4.87
CA ILE A 6 -17.62 4.48 3.76
C ILE A 6 -17.80 3.79 2.40
N THR A 7 -18.25 4.57 1.42
CA THR A 7 -18.28 4.20 0.00
C THR A 7 -17.79 5.39 -0.82
N ALA A 8 -17.48 5.19 -2.10
CA ALA A 8 -17.04 6.27 -2.99
C ALA A 8 -18.03 7.46 -3.02
N MET A 9 -19.33 7.20 -2.84
CA MET A 9 -20.39 8.21 -2.89
C MET A 9 -20.80 8.74 -1.51
N SER A 10 -20.30 8.14 -0.42
CA SER A 10 -20.74 8.42 0.96
C SER A 10 -19.55 8.69 1.89
N MET A 11 -18.64 9.54 1.45
CA MET A 11 -17.52 10.02 2.26
C MET A 11 -17.99 11.19 3.15
N PRO A 12 -17.63 11.21 4.45
CA PRO A 12 -17.93 12.35 5.31
C PRO A 12 -17.35 13.66 4.76
N GLU A 13 -18.05 14.77 4.98
CA GLU A 13 -17.51 16.10 4.64
C GLU A 13 -16.27 16.42 5.48
N GLY A 14 -15.34 17.15 4.88
CA GLY A 14 -14.09 17.62 5.49
C GLY A 14 -12.93 17.63 4.51
N ASP A 15 -11.76 18.03 5.00
CA ASP A 15 -10.53 18.03 4.22
C ASP A 15 -9.92 16.63 4.19
N TYR A 16 -9.35 16.25 3.05
CA TYR A 16 -8.68 14.97 2.87
C TYR A 16 -7.24 15.18 2.46
N ALA A 17 -6.36 14.27 2.91
CA ALA A 17 -4.96 14.30 2.54
C ALA A 17 -4.34 12.90 2.54
N ILE A 18 -3.25 12.79 1.80
CA ILE A 18 -2.25 11.74 1.93
C ILE A 18 -1.14 12.32 2.80
N VAL A 19 -0.93 11.73 3.97
CA VAL A 19 0.00 12.20 5.00
C VAL A 19 1.11 11.18 5.18
N GLU A 20 2.33 11.60 4.91
CA GLU A 20 3.52 10.79 5.15
C GLU A 20 4.11 11.19 6.51
N ALA A 21 3.99 10.30 7.49
CA ALA A 21 4.55 10.49 8.82
C ALA A 21 5.96 9.88 8.90
N LEU A 22 6.94 10.68 9.30
CA LEU A 22 8.34 10.30 9.47
C LEU A 22 8.96 9.59 8.24
N GLY A 23 8.42 9.81 7.05
CA GLY A 23 8.91 9.26 5.77
C GLY A 23 8.74 7.74 5.56
N HIS A 24 8.07 7.03 6.48
CA HIS A 24 7.92 5.56 6.38
C HIS A 24 6.49 5.06 6.67
N ARG A 25 5.57 5.97 7.03
CA ARG A 25 4.17 5.63 7.27
C ARG A 25 3.30 6.54 6.44
N THR A 26 2.37 5.95 5.69
CA THR A 26 1.40 6.70 4.91
C THR A 26 0.02 6.52 5.54
N LEU A 27 -0.59 7.64 5.92
CA LEU A 27 -1.97 7.70 6.38
C LEU A 27 -2.79 8.46 5.33
N ILE A 28 -3.89 7.87 4.90
CA ILE A 28 -4.79 8.47 3.91
C ILE A 28 -6.14 8.61 4.57
N GLY A 29 -6.67 9.82 4.65
CA GLY A 29 -7.99 10.02 5.21
C GLY A 29 -8.36 11.45 5.49
N ARG A 30 -9.41 11.62 6.31
CA ARG A 30 -9.94 12.93 6.66
C ARG A 30 -9.02 13.58 7.69
N VAL A 31 -8.77 14.87 7.52
CA VAL A 31 -7.80 15.60 8.33
C VAL A 31 -8.40 16.86 8.92
N VAL A 32 -7.91 17.22 10.10
CA VAL A 32 -8.26 18.47 10.76
C VAL A 32 -7.15 18.87 11.73
N GLU A 33 -6.86 20.17 11.82
CA GLU A 33 -5.97 20.68 12.86
C GLU A 33 -6.73 20.70 14.20
N VAL A 34 -6.12 20.11 15.23
CA VAL A 34 -6.68 20.06 16.58
C VAL A 34 -5.65 20.51 17.60
N GLU A 35 -6.13 20.83 18.80
CA GLU A 35 -5.27 21.07 19.95
C GLU A 35 -5.45 19.95 20.98
N ARG A 36 -4.35 19.31 21.37
CA ARG A 36 -4.31 18.23 22.37
C ARG A 36 -3.06 18.40 23.21
N PHE A 37 -3.18 18.19 24.52
CA PHE A 37 -2.06 18.30 25.46
C PHE A 37 -1.32 19.65 25.37
N GLY A 38 -2.06 20.74 25.08
CA GLY A 38 -1.49 22.09 24.91
C GLY A 38 -0.64 22.28 23.64
N THR A 39 -0.73 21.36 22.68
CA THR A 39 0.03 21.40 21.42
C THR A 39 -0.90 21.27 20.22
N LYS A 40 -0.61 22.02 19.14
CA LYS A 40 -1.29 21.86 17.84
C LYS A 40 -0.85 20.55 17.18
N MET A 41 -1.82 19.76 16.76
CA MET A 41 -1.64 18.44 16.19
C MET A 41 -2.46 18.31 14.92
N LEU A 42 -1.94 17.57 13.94
CA LEU A 42 -2.73 17.08 12.83
C LEU A 42 -3.47 15.82 13.30
N GLN A 43 -4.80 15.87 13.29
CA GLN A 43 -5.62 14.68 13.45
C GLN A 43 -5.90 14.09 12.06
N VAL A 44 -5.64 12.79 11.90
CA VAL A 44 -5.99 12.03 10.70
C VAL A 44 -6.98 10.94 11.11
N GLU A 45 -8.14 10.86 10.48
CA GLU A 45 -9.06 9.71 10.56
C GLU A 45 -8.78 8.81 9.35
N PRO A 46 -7.95 7.76 9.50
CA PRO A 46 -7.45 7.00 8.37
C PRO A 46 -8.54 6.16 7.72
N LEU A 47 -8.45 5.97 6.41
CA LEU A 47 -9.33 5.07 5.66
C LEU A 47 -8.68 3.69 5.55
N PHE A 48 -9.47 2.63 5.73
CA PHE A 48 -9.04 1.26 5.52
C PHE A 48 -10.19 0.40 5.02
N GLY A 49 -9.99 -0.33 3.92
CA GLY A 49 -11.04 -1.21 3.38
C GLY A 49 -12.33 -0.44 3.06
N SER A 50 -13.41 -0.68 3.79
CA SER A 50 -14.69 0.05 3.63
C SER A 50 -15.06 0.87 4.88
N VAL A 51 -14.08 1.20 5.73
CA VAL A 51 -14.30 1.96 6.96
C VAL A 51 -13.34 3.13 7.11
N MET A 52 -13.76 4.11 7.92
CA MET A 52 -12.89 5.12 8.51
C MET A 52 -12.53 4.67 9.94
N LEU A 53 -11.24 4.71 10.25
CA LEU A 53 -10.67 4.29 11.53
C LEU A 53 -10.65 5.45 12.54
N ASP A 54 -10.44 5.11 13.81
CA ASP A 54 -10.30 6.11 14.87
C ASP A 54 -9.10 7.05 14.62
N PRO A 55 -9.14 8.28 15.17
CA PRO A 55 -8.14 9.29 14.82
C PRO A 55 -6.72 8.98 15.31
N VAL A 56 -5.75 9.24 14.43
CA VAL A 56 -4.32 9.27 14.72
C VAL A 56 -3.88 10.72 14.87
N LEU A 57 -3.16 11.02 15.96
CA LEU A 57 -2.64 12.36 16.23
C LEU A 57 -1.16 12.44 15.86
N LEU A 58 -0.80 13.40 15.02
CA LEU A 58 0.57 13.67 14.61
C LEU A 58 0.98 15.07 15.06
N GLY A 59 2.14 15.18 15.70
CA GLY A 59 2.79 16.47 15.91
C GLY A 59 3.32 17.00 14.58
N GLY A 60 3.38 18.33 14.41
CA GLY A 60 3.82 18.94 13.15
C GLY A 60 5.21 18.47 12.69
N SER A 61 6.14 18.23 13.61
CA SER A 61 7.49 17.72 13.33
C SER A 61 7.52 16.25 12.87
N ALA A 62 6.43 15.51 13.02
CA ALA A 62 6.31 14.14 12.55
C ALA A 62 5.84 14.05 11.09
N ILE A 63 5.39 15.17 10.49
CA ILE A 63 4.89 15.19 9.11
C ILE A 63 6.08 15.38 8.18
N TYR A 64 6.36 14.36 7.36
CA TYR A 64 7.35 14.45 6.29
C TYR A 64 6.75 15.14 5.05
N GLN A 65 5.56 14.73 4.65
CA GLN A 65 4.84 15.31 3.52
C GLN A 65 3.34 15.36 3.82
N PHE A 66 2.70 16.47 3.47
CA PHE A 66 1.25 16.65 3.51
C PHE A 66 0.75 16.98 2.12
N THR A 67 -0.05 16.08 1.55
CA THR A 67 -0.56 16.22 0.17
C THR A 67 -2.09 16.29 0.22
N PRO A 68 -2.69 17.50 0.16
CA PRO A 68 -4.14 17.65 0.08
C PRO A 68 -4.71 16.91 -1.13
N CYS A 69 -5.85 16.26 -0.97
CA CYS A 69 -6.52 15.56 -2.06
C CYS A 69 -8.04 15.57 -1.89
N SER A 70 -8.77 15.17 -2.93
CA SER A 70 -10.23 15.01 -2.84
C SER A 70 -10.60 13.74 -2.05
N ALA A 71 -11.82 13.71 -1.49
CA ALA A 71 -12.37 12.52 -0.83
C ALA A 71 -12.38 11.30 -1.78
N GLU A 72 -12.66 11.51 -3.06
CA GLU A 72 -12.60 10.49 -4.11
C GLU A 72 -11.17 9.92 -4.27
N THR A 73 -10.17 10.78 -4.34
CA THR A 73 -8.76 10.36 -4.45
C THR A 73 -8.31 9.60 -3.20
N ALA A 74 -8.69 10.09 -2.02
CA ALA A 74 -8.42 9.44 -0.75
C ALA A 74 -9.06 8.04 -0.70
N TYR A 75 -10.32 7.93 -1.13
CA TYR A 75 -11.01 6.64 -1.24
C TYR A 75 -10.27 5.70 -2.20
N ALA A 76 -9.96 6.15 -3.43
CA ALA A 76 -9.30 5.32 -4.43
C ALA A 76 -7.91 4.80 -3.99
N ARG A 77 -7.15 5.59 -3.24
CA ARG A 77 -5.79 5.24 -2.80
C ARG A 77 -5.71 4.57 -1.42
N ARG A 78 -6.82 4.46 -0.70
CA ARG A 78 -6.83 3.94 0.67
C ARG A 78 -6.28 2.50 0.75
N PRO A 79 -5.55 2.16 1.82
CA PRO A 79 -5.11 0.79 2.04
C PRO A 79 -6.28 -0.21 2.08
N GLN A 80 -6.09 -1.36 1.43
CA GLN A 80 -7.05 -2.48 1.39
C GLN A 80 -6.54 -3.70 2.16
N GLN A 81 -5.23 -3.78 2.39
CA GLN A 81 -4.58 -4.95 2.96
C GLN A 81 -3.90 -4.61 4.28
N VAL A 82 -3.92 -5.55 5.23
CA VAL A 82 -3.42 -5.35 6.59
C VAL A 82 -1.94 -4.96 6.63
N HIS A 83 -1.11 -5.52 5.74
CA HIS A 83 0.32 -5.24 5.67
C HIS A 83 0.65 -3.79 5.23
N GLN A 84 -0.33 -3.06 4.69
CA GLN A 84 -0.17 -1.65 4.31
C GLN A 84 -0.38 -0.71 5.51
N LEU A 85 -0.90 -1.20 6.63
CA LEU A 85 -1.07 -0.44 7.85
C LEU A 85 0.17 -0.55 8.75
N CYS A 86 0.47 0.52 9.49
CA CYS A 86 1.47 0.44 10.54
C CYS A 86 0.94 -0.33 11.76
N ALA A 87 1.82 -1.01 12.49
CA ALA A 87 1.44 -1.87 13.61
C ALA A 87 0.59 -1.16 14.69
N SER A 88 0.88 0.13 14.95
CA SER A 88 0.10 0.91 15.92
C SER A 88 -1.31 1.21 15.47
N VAL A 89 -1.54 1.43 14.17
CA VAL A 89 -2.90 1.63 13.62
C VAL A 89 -3.62 0.29 13.54
N LEU A 90 -2.92 -0.79 13.16
CA LEU A 90 -3.50 -2.13 13.12
C LEU A 90 -4.08 -2.56 14.48
N ALA A 91 -3.45 -2.17 15.59
CA ALA A 91 -3.92 -2.49 16.94
C ALA A 91 -5.30 -1.91 17.29
N ILE A 92 -5.79 -0.92 16.55
CA ILE A 92 -7.10 -0.28 16.75
C ILE A 92 -8.11 -0.60 15.64
N VAL A 93 -7.73 -1.42 14.64
CA VAL A 93 -8.64 -1.79 13.55
C VAL A 93 -9.74 -2.71 14.08
N PRO A 94 -11.03 -2.40 13.84
CA PRO A 94 -12.12 -3.26 14.29
C PRO A 94 -12.17 -4.55 13.46
N PRO A 95 -12.56 -5.70 14.05
CA PRO A 95 -12.61 -6.98 13.34
C PRO A 95 -13.45 -6.97 12.05
N VAL A 96 -14.49 -6.14 11.99
CA VAL A 96 -15.37 -5.99 10.81
C VAL A 96 -14.64 -5.42 9.58
N ALA A 97 -13.54 -4.72 9.79
CA ALA A 97 -12.77 -4.09 8.71
C ALA A 97 -11.65 -4.98 8.18
N LEU A 98 -11.32 -6.07 8.89
CA LEU A 98 -10.28 -7.00 8.46
C LEU A 98 -10.81 -7.86 7.29
N PRO A 99 -10.01 -8.09 6.25
CA PRO A 99 -10.40 -8.99 5.17
C PRO A 99 -10.70 -10.38 5.72
N SER A 100 -11.84 -10.95 5.34
CA SER A 100 -12.22 -12.30 5.77
C SER A 100 -11.29 -13.33 5.16
N ASN A 101 -10.78 -14.26 5.97
CA ASN A 101 -9.88 -15.32 5.53
C ASN A 101 -10.58 -16.45 4.73
N ASN A 102 -11.84 -16.26 4.33
CA ASN A 102 -12.70 -17.29 3.74
C ASN A 102 -12.38 -17.60 2.26
N GLU A 103 -11.53 -16.79 1.61
CA GLU A 103 -11.27 -16.89 0.17
C GLU A 103 -9.82 -17.27 -0.17
N LEU A 104 -8.95 -17.48 0.83
CA LEU A 104 -7.60 -17.95 0.51
C LEU A 104 -7.68 -19.43 0.12
N PRO A 105 -7.27 -19.82 -1.09
CA PRO A 105 -7.03 -21.22 -1.37
C PRO A 105 -6.07 -21.73 -0.31
N GLY A 106 -6.43 -22.82 0.36
CA GLY A 106 -5.59 -23.38 1.41
C GLY A 106 -4.18 -23.52 0.86
N PHE A 107 -3.19 -22.94 1.54
CA PHE A 107 -1.77 -23.03 1.15
C PHE A 107 -1.30 -24.50 1.03
N PHE A 108 -2.07 -25.44 1.62
CA PHE A 108 -1.90 -26.89 1.55
C PHE A 108 -2.92 -27.59 0.63
N ALA A 109 -3.65 -26.87 -0.22
CA ALA A 109 -4.38 -27.50 -1.31
C ALA A 109 -3.34 -27.98 -2.32
N ALA A 110 -2.80 -29.17 -2.04
CA ALA A 110 -1.86 -29.87 -2.88
C ALA A 110 -2.50 -30.06 -4.25
N ASP A 111 -2.04 -29.29 -5.22
CA ASP A 111 -2.07 -29.72 -6.61
C ASP A 111 -0.87 -30.67 -6.75
N ASP A 112 -1.06 -31.92 -6.33
CA ASP A 112 -0.13 -33.04 -6.52
C ASP A 112 -0.12 -33.47 -8.00
N SER A 113 -0.05 -32.50 -8.92
CA SER A 113 0.30 -32.76 -10.30
C SER A 113 1.79 -32.47 -10.46
N ASP A 114 2.60 -33.48 -10.16
CA ASP A 114 3.95 -33.61 -10.69
C ASP A 114 3.84 -33.63 -12.23
N ASP A 115 3.86 -32.46 -12.86
CA ASP A 115 4.13 -32.31 -14.29
C ASP A 115 5.51 -31.68 -14.42
N ASP A 116 6.49 -32.55 -14.63
CA ASP A 116 7.91 -32.27 -14.85
C ASP A 116 8.10 -31.60 -16.23
N GLY A 117 7.45 -30.44 -16.42
CA GLY A 117 7.47 -29.69 -17.66
C GLY A 117 8.76 -28.91 -17.85
N ASP A 118 9.79 -29.59 -18.36
CA ASP A 118 10.87 -29.07 -19.21
C ASP A 118 11.31 -27.61 -18.97
N CYS A 119 12.36 -27.50 -18.17
CA CYS A 119 13.31 -26.40 -18.05
C CYS A 119 13.60 -25.67 -19.39
N GLN A 120 12.80 -24.66 -19.75
CA GLN A 120 12.98 -23.78 -20.94
C GLN A 120 14.19 -22.83 -20.86
N TRP A 121 15.27 -23.22 -20.17
CA TRP A 121 16.51 -22.44 -20.17
C TRP A 121 17.34 -22.69 -21.44
N GLU A 122 17.28 -23.89 -22.02
CA GLU A 122 18.06 -24.26 -23.22
C GLU A 122 17.58 -23.53 -24.50
N ALA A 123 16.30 -23.18 -24.58
CA ALA A 123 15.76 -22.45 -25.72
C ALA A 123 16.20 -20.97 -25.75
N ARG A 124 16.61 -20.42 -24.60
CA ARG A 124 17.07 -19.02 -24.49
C ARG A 124 18.50 -18.87 -24.98
N GLU A 125 19.37 -19.86 -24.72
CA GLU A 125 20.75 -19.84 -25.21
C GLU A 125 20.83 -19.98 -26.74
N ALA A 126 19.97 -20.79 -27.36
CA ALA A 126 19.92 -20.93 -28.82
C ALA A 126 19.39 -19.68 -29.56
N ARG A 127 18.70 -18.76 -28.86
CA ARG A 127 18.25 -17.47 -29.40
C ARG A 127 19.32 -16.39 -29.23
N VAL A 128 20.06 -16.40 -28.12
CA VAL A 128 21.19 -15.47 -27.89
C VAL A 128 22.37 -15.80 -28.79
N ALA A 129 22.65 -17.09 -29.05
CA ALA A 129 23.67 -17.51 -30.02
C ALA A 129 23.37 -17.08 -31.47
N ARG A 130 22.11 -16.74 -31.81
CA ARG A 130 21.72 -16.23 -33.14
C ARG A 130 21.72 -14.71 -33.26
N LEU A 131 21.88 -13.99 -32.14
CA LEU A 131 21.98 -12.53 -32.12
C LEU A 131 23.37 -12.02 -31.70
N GLY A 132 24.31 -12.92 -31.39
CA GLY A 132 25.63 -12.57 -30.85
C GLY A 132 26.73 -12.26 -31.87
N ASP A 133 26.47 -12.35 -33.18
CA ASP A 133 27.52 -12.21 -34.20
C ASP A 133 27.75 -10.77 -34.70
N ASP A 134 26.96 -9.78 -34.23
CA ASP A 134 26.99 -8.41 -34.79
C ASP A 134 27.39 -7.31 -33.78
N ILE A 135 27.92 -7.65 -32.60
CA ILE A 135 28.40 -6.64 -31.65
C ILE A 135 29.93 -6.56 -31.76
N ASP A 136 30.42 -5.52 -32.45
CA ASP A 136 31.84 -5.17 -32.43
C ASP A 136 32.22 -4.70 -31.01
N ILE A 137 33.18 -5.41 -30.41
CA ILE A 137 33.72 -5.12 -29.07
C ILE A 137 35.14 -4.58 -29.22
N ASP A 138 35.49 -3.52 -28.48
CA ASP A 138 36.84 -2.96 -28.46
C ASP A 138 37.85 -3.92 -27.76
N ASP A 139 39.16 -3.66 -27.92
CA ASP A 139 40.22 -4.46 -27.27
C ASP A 139 40.17 -4.41 -25.71
N GLU A 140 39.30 -3.58 -25.13
CA GLU A 140 39.06 -3.46 -23.69
C GLU A 140 37.75 -4.14 -23.23
N GLY A 141 37.04 -4.83 -24.13
CA GLY A 141 35.83 -5.60 -23.80
C GLY A 141 34.56 -4.76 -23.67
N ARG A 142 34.51 -3.55 -24.23
CA ARG A 142 33.31 -2.69 -24.25
C ARG A 142 32.65 -2.69 -25.63
N PRO A 143 31.32 -2.72 -25.70
CA PRO A 143 30.61 -2.55 -26.97
C PRO A 143 30.78 -1.11 -27.50
N PHE A 144 30.93 -0.95 -28.81
CA PHE A 144 30.82 0.35 -29.48
C PHE A 144 29.40 0.94 -29.38
#